data_AF-A0A2V2N1K5-F1
#
_entry.id   AF-A0A2V2N1K5-F1
#
_cell.length_a   1.000
_cell.length_b   1.000
_cell.length_c   1.000
_cell.angle_alpha   90.00
_cell.angle_beta   90.00
_cell.angle_gamma   90.00
#
_symmetry.space_group_name_H-M   'P 1'
#
loop_
_entity.id
_entity.type
_entity.pdbx_description
1 polymer ?
#
loop_
_entity_poly.entity_id
_entity_poly.type
_entity_poly.pdbx_seq_one_letter_code
_entity_poly.pdbx_strand_id
1 'polypeptide(L)'
;MRLFRMNLPHLFWFIFCCGALWKIGRLKPDPETDMVRIIIDGPGEIGRISKQDARDVINRVEGIGIEPGGTVGLSTSGHGVVFKIPGEERTQFIAVAMQVWNMLEYWPRKKAALFEEVGGG
;
A
#
# COMPACT_ATOMS: atom_id res chain seq x y z
N MET A 1 3.89 31.31 17.12
CA MET A 1 5.02 30.42 16.77
C MET A 1 4.53 29.41 15.74
N ARG A 2 5.05 29.47 14.51
CA ARG A 2 4.68 28.53 13.43
C ARG A 2 5.28 27.16 13.77
N LEU A 3 4.43 26.18 14.06
CA LEU A 3 4.85 24.79 14.20
C LEU A 3 5.42 24.34 12.86
N PHE A 4 6.74 24.11 12.82
CA PHE A 4 7.42 23.55 11.68
C PHE A 4 6.79 22.21 11.33
N ARG A 5 6.10 22.16 10.20
CA ARG A 5 5.60 20.92 9.60
C ARG A 5 6.82 20.23 8.98
N MET A 6 7.56 19.48 9.79
CA MET A 6 8.68 18.68 9.33
C MET A 6 8.12 17.58 8.41
N ASN A 7 8.27 17.79 7.11
CA ASN A 7 8.15 16.77 6.09
C ASN A 7 9.28 15.77 6.37
N LEU A 8 8.95 14.59 6.91
CA LEU A 8 9.93 13.63 7.41
C LEU A 8 9.97 12.39 6.50
N PRO A 9 10.59 12.46 5.30
CA PRO A 9 10.83 11.28 4.47
C PRO A 9 11.94 10.37 5.05
N HIS A 10 12.72 10.86 6.02
CA HIS A 10 13.95 10.19 6.49
C HIS A 10 13.74 9.11 7.56
N LEU A 11 12.57 9.02 8.21
CA LEU A 11 12.32 7.97 9.21
C LEU A 11 11.75 6.68 8.60
N PHE A 12 11.37 6.70 7.32
CA PHE A 12 10.91 5.51 6.60
C PHE A 12 12.07 4.57 6.21
N TRP A 13 13.29 5.10 6.19
CA TRP A 13 14.53 4.38 5.83
C TRP A 13 14.87 3.24 6.81
N PHE A 14 14.45 3.35 8.08
CA PHE A 14 14.91 2.46 9.14
C PHE A 14 14.08 1.18 9.34
N ILE A 15 12.92 1.05 8.69
CA ILE A 15 11.98 -0.06 8.96
C ILE A 15 12.14 -1.21 7.96
N PHE A 16 12.70 -0.95 6.79
CA PHE A 16 13.02 -1.97 5.78
C PHE A 16 14.54 -1.97 5.58
N CYS A 17 15.20 -2.98 6.16
CA CYS A 17 16.64 -3.19 6.02
C CYS A 17 17.12 -2.97 4.58
N CYS A 18 17.99 -1.97 4.39
CA CYS A 18 18.90 -1.78 3.25
C CYS A 18 18.31 -1.49 1.84
N GLY A 19 16.99 -1.57 1.61
CA GLY A 19 16.35 -1.19 0.34
C GLY A 19 15.78 0.22 0.36
N ALA A 20 16.01 1.02 -0.70
CA ALA A 20 15.39 2.35 -0.80
C ALA A 20 13.92 2.17 -1.24
N LEU A 21 12.95 2.67 -0.46
CA LEU A 21 11.54 2.63 -0.88
C LEU A 21 11.19 3.87 -1.71
N TRP A 22 10.83 3.69 -2.98
CA TRP A 22 10.42 4.79 -3.84
C TRP A 22 8.90 4.89 -3.90
N LYS A 23 8.35 6.08 -3.67
CA LYS A 23 6.91 6.29 -3.79
C LYS A 23 6.53 6.31 -5.27
N ILE A 24 5.65 5.41 -5.67
CA ILE A 24 5.21 5.27 -7.05
C ILE A 24 3.71 5.46 -7.24
N GLY A 25 2.95 5.57 -6.15
CA GLY A 25 1.50 5.64 -6.28
C GLY A 25 0.75 5.78 -4.97
N ARG A 26 -0.49 5.32 -4.98
CA ARG A 26 -1.44 5.45 -3.87
C ARG A 26 -2.54 4.39 -3.92
N LEU A 27 -2.97 3.98 -2.72
CA LEU A 27 -4.25 3.31 -2.53
C LEU A 27 -5.33 4.36 -2.38
N LYS A 28 -6.39 4.27 -3.18
CA LYS A 28 -7.51 5.20 -3.17
C LYS A 28 -8.79 4.46 -2.80
N PRO A 29 -9.55 4.95 -1.81
CA PRO A 29 -10.88 4.41 -1.52
C PRO A 29 -11.87 4.80 -2.62
N ASP A 30 -12.72 3.85 -2.98
CA ASP A 30 -13.85 4.03 -3.89
C ASP A 30 -15.16 3.81 -3.09
N PRO A 31 -15.82 4.89 -2.65
CA PRO A 31 -16.99 4.77 -1.78
C PRO A 31 -18.25 4.27 -2.48
N GLU A 32 -18.29 4.27 -3.81
CA GLU A 32 -19.46 3.80 -4.56
C GLU A 32 -19.47 2.28 -4.69
N THR A 33 -18.29 1.67 -4.71
CA THR A 33 -18.10 0.22 -4.93
C THR A 33 -17.54 -0.50 -3.72
N ASP A 34 -17.26 0.21 -2.61
CA ASP A 34 -16.55 -0.31 -1.43
C ASP A 34 -15.22 -1.01 -1.79
N MET A 35 -14.55 -0.51 -2.83
CA MET A 35 -13.28 -1.01 -3.33
C MET A 35 -12.12 -0.10 -2.95
N VAL A 36 -10.97 -0.70 -2.70
CA VAL A 36 -9.67 -0.03 -2.62
C VAL A 36 -8.97 -0.20 -3.96
N ARG A 37 -8.74 0.92 -4.63
CA ARG A 37 -8.06 0.97 -5.94
C ARG A 37 -6.56 1.15 -5.72
N ILE A 38 -5.77 0.28 -6.32
CA ILE A 38 -4.31 0.31 -6.32
C ILE A 38 -3.88 1.10 -7.57
N ILE A 39 -3.36 2.31 -7.37
CA ILE A 39 -3.03 3.23 -8.47
C ILE A 39 -1.53 3.51 -8.47
N ILE A 40 -0.87 3.25 -9.59
CA ILE A 40 0.49 3.73 -9.88
C ILE A 40 0.37 5.08 -10.60
N ASP A 41 1.18 6.06 -10.18
CA ASP A 41 1.27 7.35 -10.85
C ASP A 41 1.88 7.15 -12.27
N GLY A 42 1.08 7.39 -13.31
CA GLY A 42 1.44 7.14 -14.71
C GLY A 42 0.56 6.05 -15.35
N PRO A 43 0.82 4.75 -15.10
CA PRO A 43 0.06 3.63 -15.67
C PRO A 43 -1.44 3.64 -15.29
N GLY A 44 -1.78 4.21 -14.14
CA GLY A 44 -3.15 4.27 -13.65
C GLY A 44 -3.46 3.15 -12.66
N GLU A 45 -4.69 2.65 -12.70
CA GLU A 45 -5.12 1.57 -11.80
C GLU A 45 -4.58 0.21 -12.28
N ILE A 46 -3.82 -0.44 -11.41
CA ILE A 46 -3.21 -1.76 -11.68
C ILE A 46 -3.96 -2.91 -11.01
N GLY A 47 -4.83 -2.59 -10.05
CA GLY A 47 -5.61 -3.59 -9.36
C GLY A 47 -6.56 -3.01 -8.34
N ARG A 48 -7.43 -3.87 -7.83
CA ARG A 48 -8.46 -3.53 -6.85
C ARG A 48 -8.67 -4.66 -5.86
N ILE A 49 -9.06 -4.27 -4.66
CA ILE A 49 -9.30 -5.16 -3.53
C ILE A 49 -10.49 -4.61 -2.75
N SER A 50 -11.39 -5.47 -2.25
CA SER A 50 -12.53 -4.99 -1.47
C SER A 50 -12.08 -4.36 -0.14
N LYS A 51 -12.90 -3.46 0.40
CA LYS A 51 -12.66 -2.88 1.72
C LYS A 51 -12.57 -3.93 2.82
N GLN A 52 -13.36 -4.99 2.73
CA GLN A 52 -13.37 -6.09 3.70
C GLN A 52 -12.07 -6.89 3.62
N ASP A 53 -11.66 -7.28 2.41
CA ASP A 53 -10.39 -7.96 2.15
C ASP A 53 -9.20 -7.13 2.65
N ALA A 54 -9.20 -5.81 2.41
CA ALA A 54 -8.15 -4.93 2.91
C ALA A 54 -8.10 -4.91 4.45
N ARG A 55 -9.24 -5.07 5.12
CA ARG A 55 -9.33 -5.20 6.58
C ARG A 55 -8.80 -6.55 7.05
N ASP A 56 -9.11 -7.61 6.32
CA ASP A 56 -8.67 -8.97 6.61
C ASP A 56 -7.15 -9.11 6.47
N VAL A 57 -6.53 -8.45 5.49
CA VAL A 57 -5.07 -8.34 5.37
C VAL A 57 -4.45 -7.70 6.62
N ILE A 58 -5.03 -6.61 7.12
CA ILE A 58 -4.56 -5.96 8.36
C ILE A 58 -4.71 -6.88 9.57
N ASN A 59 -5.75 -7.73 9.57
CA ASN A 59 -5.99 -8.77 10.57
C ASN A 59 -5.16 -10.05 10.35
N ARG A 60 -4.16 -10.03 9.45
CA ARG A 60 -3.27 -11.17 9.12
C ARG A 60 -3.97 -12.38 8.51
N VAL A 61 -5.06 -12.15 7.78
CA VAL A 61 -5.65 -13.18 6.92
C VAL A 61 -4.79 -13.30 5.66
N GLU A 62 -4.37 -14.51 5.35
CA GLU A 62 -3.55 -14.82 4.18
C GLU A 62 -4.42 -15.30 2.99
N GLY A 63 -3.84 -15.30 1.79
CA GLY A 63 -4.52 -15.81 0.59
C GLY A 63 -5.54 -14.85 -0.03
N ILE A 64 -5.51 -13.57 0.35
CA ILE A 64 -6.39 -12.55 -0.21
C ILE A 64 -5.94 -12.20 -1.63
N GLY A 65 -6.88 -12.34 -2.57
CA GLY A 65 -6.66 -12.05 -3.98
C GLY A 65 -6.80 -10.56 -4.33
N ILE A 66 -6.13 -10.15 -5.40
CA ILE A 66 -6.31 -8.84 -6.04
C ILE A 66 -6.89 -9.09 -7.43
N GLU A 67 -7.85 -8.26 -7.87
CA GLU A 67 -8.32 -8.27 -9.26
C GLU A 67 -7.53 -7.26 -10.11
N PRO A 68 -7.16 -7.56 -11.38
CA PRO A 68 -7.52 -8.74 -12.18
C PRO A 68 -6.65 -9.98 -11.94
N GLY A 69 -5.66 -9.89 -11.04
CA GLY A 69 -4.83 -11.01 -10.62
C GLY A 69 -3.78 -10.56 -9.62
N GLY A 70 -3.31 -11.49 -8.78
CA GLY A 70 -2.30 -11.25 -7.77
C GLY A 70 -2.75 -11.56 -6.36
N THR A 71 -1.86 -11.29 -5.40
CA THR A 71 -2.07 -11.59 -3.99
C THR A 71 -1.65 -10.40 -3.13
N VAL A 72 -2.34 -10.18 -2.02
CA VAL A 72 -1.95 -9.23 -1.00
C VAL A 72 -1.74 -9.94 0.34
N GLY A 73 -0.79 -9.45 1.13
CA GLY A 73 -0.55 -9.93 2.48
C GLY A 73 0.12 -8.89 3.36
N LEU A 74 0.24 -9.19 4.64
CA LEU A 74 1.00 -8.37 5.56
C LEU A 74 2.49 -8.77 5.51
N SER A 75 3.40 -7.81 5.65
CA SER A 75 4.84 -8.08 5.75
C SER A 75 5.15 -8.86 7.02
N THR A 76 6.27 -9.59 7.04
CA THR A 76 6.74 -10.33 8.24
C THR A 76 6.86 -9.43 9.47
N SER A 77 7.25 -8.17 9.28
CA SER A 77 7.34 -7.16 10.34
C SER A 77 5.98 -6.62 10.80
N GLY A 78 4.89 -6.86 10.06
CA GLY A 78 3.56 -6.32 10.31
C GLY A 78 3.39 -4.83 9.96
N HIS A 79 4.44 -4.18 9.46
CA HIS A 79 4.44 -2.74 9.21
C HIS A 79 4.10 -2.35 7.77
N GLY A 80 4.15 -3.31 6.83
CA GLY A 80 3.82 -3.11 5.42
C GLY A 80 2.70 -4.05 4.97
N VAL A 81 1.85 -3.58 4.06
CA VAL A 81 0.96 -4.39 3.26
C VAL A 81 1.64 -4.59 1.90
N VAL A 82 1.92 -5.84 1.54
CA VAL A 82 2.66 -6.22 0.35
C VAL A 82 1.67 -6.71 -0.70
N PHE A 83 1.71 -6.09 -1.87
CA PHE A 83 0.91 -6.44 -3.04
C PHE A 83 1.83 -7.10 -4.07
N LYS A 84 1.46 -8.29 -4.54
CA LYS A 84 2.14 -9.00 -5.62
C LYS A 84 1.20 -9.11 -6.80
N ILE A 85 1.46 -8.37 -7.87
CA ILE A 85 0.60 -8.31 -9.05
C ILE A 85 1.38 -8.92 -10.24
N PRO A 86 0.92 -10.03 -10.83
CA PRO A 86 1.56 -10.64 -11.99
C PRO A 86 1.35 -9.79 -13.25
N GLY A 87 2.36 -9.76 -14.13
CA GLY A 87 2.27 -9.08 -15.44
C GLY A 87 2.89 -7.68 -15.49
N GLU A 88 3.23 -7.10 -14.35
CA GLU A 88 4.08 -5.90 -14.28
C GLU A 88 5.57 -6.31 -14.28
N GLU A 89 6.45 -5.53 -14.91
CA GLU A 89 7.92 -5.72 -14.77
C GLU A 89 8.35 -5.72 -13.29
N ARG A 90 7.55 -5.08 -12.43
CA ARG A 90 7.75 -4.93 -11.00
C ARG A 90 6.69 -5.72 -10.26
N THR A 91 7.09 -6.84 -9.67
CA THR A 91 6.15 -7.82 -9.12
C THR A 91 5.73 -7.57 -7.68
N GLN A 92 6.27 -6.54 -7.01
CA GLN A 92 6.03 -6.29 -5.59
C GLN A 92 5.92 -4.80 -5.25
N PHE A 93 4.81 -4.46 -4.58
CA PHE A 93 4.52 -3.11 -4.09
C PHE A 93 4.19 -3.15 -2.60
N ILE A 94 4.45 -2.06 -1.88
CA ILE A 94 4.30 -1.98 -0.44
C ILE A 94 3.51 -0.72 -0.07
N ALA A 95 2.46 -0.86 0.73
CA ALA A 95 1.82 0.26 1.43
C ALA A 95 2.10 0.16 2.92
N VAL A 96 2.16 1.30 3.61
CA VAL A 96 2.36 1.30 5.07
C VAL A 96 1.10 0.78 5.75
N ALA A 97 1.19 -0.28 6.55
CA ALA A 97 0.03 -0.90 7.20
C ALA A 97 -0.77 0.13 8.03
N MET A 98 -0.08 1.02 8.74
CA MET A 98 -0.72 2.10 9.50
C MET A 98 -1.46 3.11 8.60
N GLN A 99 -0.98 3.38 7.38
CA GLN A 99 -1.69 4.25 6.43
C GLN A 99 -2.92 3.54 5.86
N VAL A 100 -2.83 2.24 5.57
CA VAL A 100 -3.96 1.42 5.14
C VAL A 100 -5.03 1.37 6.23
N TRP A 101 -4.63 1.11 7.48
CA TRP A 101 -5.55 1.13 8.62
C TRP A 101 -6.24 2.50 8.77
N ASN A 102 -5.49 3.60 8.72
CA ASN A 102 -6.06 4.95 8.74
C ASN A 102 -7.01 5.21 7.57
N MET A 103 -6.72 4.67 6.39
CA MET A 103 -7.61 4.79 5.23
C MET A 103 -8.95 4.08 5.48
N LEU A 104 -8.92 2.88 6.07
CA LEU A 104 -10.11 2.10 6.41
C LEU A 104 -10.93 2.75 7.55
N GLU A 105 -10.26 3.26 8.57
CA GLU A 105 -10.90 3.88 9.74
C GLU A 105 -11.60 5.20 9.39
N TYR A 106 -10.95 6.04 8.57
CA TYR A 106 -11.48 7.34 8.17
C TYR A 106 -12.10 7.33 6.77
N TRP A 107 -12.59 6.17 6.34
CA TRP A 107 -13.15 5.95 5.01
C TRP A 107 -14.28 6.95 4.70
N PRO A 108 -14.37 7.51 3.47
CA PRO A 108 -13.44 7.41 2.33
C PRO A 108 -12.45 8.60 2.24
N ARG A 109 -12.17 9.30 3.34
CA ARG A 109 -11.48 10.61 3.30
C ARG A 109 -9.96 10.51 3.17
N LYS A 110 -9.36 9.43 3.67
CA LYS A 110 -7.90 9.23 3.69
C LYS A 110 -7.45 8.31 2.55
N LYS A 111 -6.15 8.36 2.23
CA LYS A 111 -5.48 7.56 1.20
C LYS A 111 -4.19 7.00 1.79
N ALA A 112 -3.71 5.88 1.28
CA ALA A 112 -2.40 5.35 1.63
C ALA A 112 -1.41 5.57 0.48
N ALA A 113 -0.13 5.82 0.79
CA ALA A 113 0.91 5.86 -0.21
C ALA A 113 1.32 4.44 -0.59
N LEU A 114 1.61 4.25 -1.89
CA LEU A 114 2.15 3.01 -2.43
C LEU A 114 3.63 3.24 -2.78
N PHE A 115 4.45 2.31 -2.36
CA PHE A 115 5.90 2.32 -2.55
C PHE A 115 6.32 1.07 -3.31
N GLU A 116 7.45 1.16 -3.97
CA GLU A 116 8.20 0.01 -4.47
C GLU A 116 9.52 -0.11 -3.72
N GLU A 117 9.99 -1.34 -3.59
CA GLU A 117 11.33 -1.63 -3.08
C GLU A 117 12.35 -1.48 -4.21
N VAL A 118 13.23 -0.48 -4.08
CA VAL A 118 14.34 -0.25 -5.02
C VAL A 118 15.57 -0.98 -4.49
N GLY A 119 15.85 -2.15 -5.09
CA GLY A 119 17.10 -2.92 -4.97
C GLY A 119 16.94 -4.27 -4.24
N GLY A 120 17.53 -5.39 -4.69
CA GLY A 120 18.69 -5.53 -5.56
C GLY A 120 18.54 -6.58 -6.66
N GLY A 121 18.81 -6.15 -7.90
CA GLY A 121 19.46 -6.96 -8.92
C GLY A 121 20.90 -6.48 -9.07
#